data_AF-A0A131ZV37-F1
#
_entry.id   AF-A0A131ZV37-F1
#
_cell.length_a   1.000
_cell.length_b   1.000
_cell.length_c   1.000
_cell.angle_alpha   90.00
_cell.angle_beta   90.00
_cell.angle_gamma   90.00
#
_symmetry.space_group_name_H-M   'P 1'
#
loop_
_entity.id
_entity.type
_entity.pdbx_description
1 polymer ?
#
loop_
_entity_poly.entity_id
_entity_poly.type
_entity_poly.pdbx_seq_one_letter_code
_entity_poly.pdbx_strand_id
1 'polypeptide(L)'
;MSATLRPYLLAVRRTLEAAICLINFNSQVVERHNKPEIEVRSSKELLLNPVIISRNERERVLIESSINSVRISIAIKQADDIESILAHKFTRFMMMRADNFVILRRKPVKLSFTTNGQNIGTLTLQQTPTGSFTSINGFREGNSPQFEYDISFLITNFHTESMYRYKLIDFIIHFMEEIDKEINEMKLAINARARITAEEFLKKF
;
A
#
# COMPACT_ATOMS: atom_id res chain seq x y z
N MET A 1 12.32 14.44 -15.23
CA MET A 1 11.47 13.35 -14.70
C MET A 1 11.47 12.20 -15.73
N SER A 2 11.24 10.94 -15.34
CA SER A 2 10.36 10.07 -16.16
C SER A 2 10.91 9.15 -17.29
N ALA A 3 12.19 8.80 -17.41
CA ALA A 3 12.55 7.72 -18.36
C ALA A 3 11.96 6.35 -17.91
N THR A 4 11.96 6.10 -16.60
CA THR A 4 11.55 4.82 -16.01
C THR A 4 10.14 4.82 -15.39
N LEU A 5 9.52 5.99 -15.18
CA LEU A 5 8.18 6.08 -14.56
C LEU A 5 7.10 5.55 -15.50
N ARG A 6 7.09 6.04 -16.75
CA ARG A 6 6.12 5.60 -17.76
C ARG A 6 6.14 4.08 -17.99
N PRO A 7 7.29 3.40 -18.22
CA PRO A 7 7.28 1.95 -18.38
C PRO A 7 6.88 1.21 -17.10
N TYR A 8 7.23 1.72 -15.91
CA TYR A 8 6.78 1.17 -14.63
C TYR A 8 5.25 1.21 -14.48
N LEU A 9 4.64 2.37 -14.67
CA LEU A 9 3.18 2.53 -14.58
C LEU A 9 2.45 1.74 -15.67
N LEU A 10 3.02 1.63 -16.86
CA LEU A 10 2.49 0.79 -17.91
C LEU A 10 2.51 -0.69 -17.52
N ALA A 11 3.61 -1.18 -16.94
CA ALA A 11 3.68 -2.56 -16.43
C ALA A 11 2.62 -2.80 -15.36
N VAL A 12 2.51 -1.90 -14.38
CA VAL A 12 1.46 -1.98 -13.34
C VAL A 12 0.06 -2.01 -13.95
N ARG A 13 -0.24 -1.10 -14.89
CA ARG A 13 -1.53 -1.06 -15.59
C ARG A 13 -1.86 -2.38 -16.27
N ARG A 14 -0.93 -2.95 -17.05
CA ARG A 14 -1.15 -4.22 -17.76
C ARG A 14 -1.36 -5.38 -16.78
N THR A 15 -0.60 -5.40 -15.68
CA THR A 15 -0.80 -6.42 -14.64
C THR A 15 -2.14 -6.26 -13.94
N LEU A 16 -2.61 -5.04 -13.69
CA LEU A 16 -3.94 -4.79 -13.12
C LEU A 16 -5.07 -5.17 -14.09
N GLU A 17 -4.91 -4.90 -15.39
CA GLU A 17 -5.85 -5.35 -16.43
C GLU A 17 -6.02 -6.88 -16.43
N ALA A 18 -4.91 -7.62 -16.25
CA ALA A 18 -4.93 -9.07 -16.13
C ALA A 18 -5.45 -9.56 -14.77
N ALA A 19 -5.06 -8.90 -13.67
CA ALA A 19 -5.40 -9.32 -12.32
C ALA A 19 -6.86 -9.10 -11.95
N ILE A 20 -7.48 -8.00 -12.43
CA ILE A 20 -8.88 -7.66 -12.11
C ILE A 20 -9.81 -8.37 -13.10
N CYS A 21 -9.81 -9.70 -13.06
CA CYS A 21 -10.74 -10.58 -13.76
C CYS A 21 -11.55 -11.36 -12.72
N LEU A 22 -12.26 -10.62 -11.87
CA LEU A 22 -12.92 -11.14 -10.67
C LEU A 22 -14.30 -11.71 -10.99
N ILE A 23 -14.65 -12.79 -10.30
CA ILE A 23 -16.00 -13.38 -10.35
C ILE A 23 -16.56 -13.52 -8.94
N ASN A 24 -17.88 -13.50 -8.83
CA ASN A 24 -18.54 -13.78 -7.56
C ASN A 24 -18.30 -15.24 -7.16
N PHE A 25 -17.77 -15.46 -5.95
CA PHE A 25 -17.39 -16.77 -5.44
C PHE A 25 -17.76 -16.90 -3.96
N ASN A 26 -18.61 -17.88 -3.64
CA ASN A 26 -19.03 -18.17 -2.26
C ASN A 26 -17.93 -18.93 -1.50
N SER A 27 -17.84 -18.73 -0.19
CA SER A 27 -16.86 -19.41 0.64
C SER A 27 -17.10 -20.92 0.65
N GLN A 28 -16.03 -21.70 0.44
CA GLN A 28 -16.06 -23.16 0.52
C GLN A 28 -15.97 -23.67 1.98
N VAL A 29 -15.46 -22.85 2.90
CA VAL A 29 -15.21 -23.24 4.29
C VAL A 29 -16.39 -22.90 5.20
N VAL A 30 -17.05 -21.77 4.96
CA VAL A 30 -18.13 -21.29 5.82
C VAL A 30 -19.40 -21.12 5.00
N GLU A 31 -20.44 -21.87 5.37
CA GLU A 31 -21.74 -21.83 4.69
C GLU A 31 -22.32 -20.40 4.71
N ARG A 32 -22.92 -19.97 3.59
CA ARG A 32 -23.59 -18.66 3.44
C ARG A 32 -22.70 -17.43 3.63
N HIS A 33 -21.38 -17.60 3.62
CA HIS A 33 -20.45 -16.48 3.62
C HIS A 33 -19.86 -16.23 2.23
N ASN A 34 -19.62 -14.96 1.94
CA ASN A 34 -18.84 -14.51 0.79
C ASN A 34 -17.80 -13.52 1.32
N LYS A 35 -16.54 -13.90 1.25
CA LYS A 35 -15.42 -13.13 1.80
C LYS A 35 -14.34 -12.99 0.73
N PRO A 36 -13.57 -11.89 0.74
CA PRO A 36 -12.44 -11.74 -0.18
C PRO A 36 -11.40 -12.84 0.10
N GLU A 37 -11.23 -13.77 -0.83
CA GLU A 37 -10.36 -14.94 -0.67
C GLU A 37 -8.90 -14.53 -0.45
N ILE A 38 -8.46 -13.39 -1.02
CA ILE A 38 -7.10 -12.88 -0.83
C ILE A 38 -6.78 -12.46 0.61
N GLU A 39 -7.79 -12.11 1.40
CA GLU A 39 -7.65 -11.75 2.82
C GLU A 39 -7.77 -12.98 3.72
N VAL A 40 -8.71 -13.89 3.43
CA VAL A 40 -8.98 -15.07 4.26
C VAL A 40 -7.94 -16.16 4.05
N ARG A 41 -7.52 -16.39 2.80
CA ARG A 41 -6.50 -17.39 2.42
C ARG A 41 -6.77 -18.80 2.93
N SER A 42 -8.04 -19.19 3.03
CA SER A 42 -8.43 -20.53 3.45
C SER A 42 -8.05 -21.61 2.45
N SER A 43 -8.20 -21.28 1.16
CA SER A 43 -8.04 -22.20 0.03
C SER A 43 -6.92 -21.71 -0.87
N LYS A 44 -5.85 -22.50 -1.02
CA LYS A 44 -4.67 -22.11 -1.82
C LYS A 44 -4.96 -22.11 -3.31
N GLU A 45 -5.86 -22.98 -3.76
CA GLU A 45 -6.32 -23.12 -5.13
C GLU A 45 -7.08 -21.89 -5.64
N LEU A 46 -7.59 -21.04 -4.74
CA LEU A 46 -8.28 -19.80 -5.08
C LEU A 46 -7.33 -18.59 -5.16
N LEU A 47 -6.07 -18.76 -4.75
CA LEU A 47 -5.04 -17.72 -4.75
C LEU A 47 -4.17 -17.87 -5.99
N LEU A 48 -3.89 -16.75 -6.63
CA LEU A 48 -2.93 -16.68 -7.74
C LEU A 48 -1.54 -16.30 -7.21
N ASN A 49 -0.54 -16.52 -8.06
CA ASN A 49 0.83 -16.16 -7.74
C ASN A 49 0.94 -14.64 -7.55
N PRO A 50 1.46 -14.16 -6.39
CA PRO A 50 1.73 -12.75 -6.19
C PRO A 50 2.75 -12.22 -7.19
N VAL A 51 2.52 -11.02 -7.71
CA VAL A 51 3.43 -10.34 -8.64
C VAL A 51 3.95 -9.06 -7.99
N ILE A 52 5.27 -8.88 -8.01
CA ILE A 52 5.91 -7.64 -7.55
C ILE A 52 6.49 -6.93 -8.77
N ILE A 53 6.11 -5.67 -8.94
CA ILE A 53 6.64 -4.80 -9.97
C ILE A 53 7.41 -3.71 -9.25
N SER A 54 8.72 -3.62 -9.51
CA SER A 54 9.60 -2.65 -8.86
C SER A 54 10.18 -1.70 -9.89
N ARG A 55 10.16 -0.40 -9.60
CA ARG A 55 10.89 0.60 -10.38
C ARG A 55 12.32 0.77 -9.86
N ASN A 56 12.47 0.66 -8.55
CA ASN A 56 13.73 0.67 -7.81
C ASN A 56 13.52 -0.10 -6.48
N GLU A 57 14.53 -0.15 -5.61
CA GLU A 57 14.45 -0.88 -4.34
C GLU A 57 13.36 -0.33 -3.38
N ARG A 58 13.05 0.96 -3.48
CA ARG A 58 12.13 1.67 -2.58
C ARG A 58 10.71 1.78 -3.15
N GLU A 59 10.58 1.89 -4.47
CA GLU A 59 9.33 2.12 -5.18
C GLU A 59 8.90 0.85 -5.92
N ARG A 60 7.83 0.23 -5.41
CA ARG A 60 7.32 -1.06 -5.90
C ARG A 60 5.83 -1.23 -5.60
N VAL A 61 5.16 -2.07 -6.39
CA VAL A 61 3.79 -2.52 -6.14
C VAL A 61 3.77 -4.03 -6.02
N LEU A 62 3.11 -4.54 -4.99
CA LEU A 62 2.73 -5.94 -4.85
C LEU A 62 1.26 -6.11 -5.23
N ILE A 63 1.00 -6.99 -6.18
CA ILE A 63 -0.34 -7.36 -6.63
C ILE A 63 -0.56 -8.82 -6.28
N GLU A 64 -1.53 -9.06 -5.41
CA GLU A 64 -1.93 -10.38 -4.97
C GLU A 64 -3.37 -10.60 -5.45
N SER A 65 -3.58 -11.58 -6.32
CA SER A 65 -4.89 -11.83 -6.92
C SER A 65 -5.48 -13.15 -6.45
N SER A 66 -6.80 -13.22 -6.44
CA SER A 66 -7.59 -14.41 -6.14
C SER A 66 -8.81 -14.42 -7.07
N ILE A 67 -9.63 -15.47 -6.97
CA ILE A 67 -10.83 -15.65 -7.78
C ILE A 67 -11.85 -14.49 -7.67
N ASN A 68 -12.03 -13.92 -6.47
CA ASN A 68 -13.07 -12.91 -6.19
C ASN A 68 -12.53 -11.56 -5.67
N SER A 69 -11.21 -11.44 -5.48
CA SER A 69 -10.60 -10.22 -4.95
C SER A 69 -9.13 -10.05 -5.35
N VAL A 70 -8.72 -8.79 -5.52
CA VAL A 70 -7.32 -8.38 -5.76
C VAL A 70 -6.90 -7.43 -4.64
N ARG A 71 -5.72 -7.68 -4.08
CA ARG A 71 -5.05 -6.77 -3.15
C ARG A 71 -3.84 -6.12 -3.82
N ILE A 72 -3.76 -4.80 -3.73
CA ILE A 72 -2.73 -3.99 -4.39
C ILE A 72 -2.03 -3.19 -3.30
N SER A 73 -0.76 -3.43 -3.06
CA SER A 73 0.02 -2.74 -2.02
C SER A 73 1.14 -1.94 -2.66
N ILE A 74 1.24 -0.66 -2.30
CA ILE A 74 2.13 0.31 -2.96
C ILE A 74 3.14 0.81 -1.93
N ALA A 75 4.42 0.74 -2.30
CA ALA A 75 5.51 1.40 -1.60
C ALA A 75 5.84 2.68 -2.36
N ILE A 76 5.66 3.81 -1.68
CA ILE A 76 5.82 5.16 -2.21
C ILE A 76 7.30 5.55 -2.09
N LYS A 77 7.78 6.33 -3.05
CA LYS A 77 9.14 6.85 -2.99
C LYS A 77 9.30 7.79 -1.78
N GLN A 78 10.35 7.54 -0.98
CA GLN A 78 10.73 8.39 0.15
C GLN A 78 12.20 8.75 -0.01
N ALA A 79 12.49 10.01 -0.35
CA ALA A 79 13.87 10.48 -0.54
C ALA A 79 14.54 10.86 0.79
N ASP A 80 13.79 11.52 1.67
CA ASP A 80 14.27 12.08 2.95
C ASP A 80 13.31 11.75 4.10
N ASP A 81 13.76 11.95 5.35
CA ASP A 81 12.95 11.72 6.57
C ASP A 81 11.66 12.55 6.59
N ILE A 82 11.70 13.79 6.07
CA ILE A 82 10.51 14.64 5.95
C ILE A 82 9.49 13.98 5.03
N GLU A 83 9.91 13.46 3.88
CA GLU A 83 8.99 12.79 2.94
C GLU A 83 8.44 11.50 3.53
N SER A 84 9.23 10.75 4.30
CA SER A 84 8.75 9.57 5.01
C SER A 84 7.64 9.91 6.00
N ILE A 85 7.81 10.97 6.80
CA ILE A 85 6.79 11.43 7.75
C ILE A 85 5.54 11.93 7.02
N LEU A 86 5.72 12.66 5.91
CA LEU A 86 4.61 13.18 5.11
C LEU A 86 3.82 12.06 4.44
N ALA A 87 4.51 11.11 3.81
CA ALA A 87 3.91 9.92 3.21
C ALA A 87 3.10 9.15 4.25
N HIS A 88 3.69 8.85 5.42
CA HIS A 88 3.01 8.14 6.50
C HIS A 88 1.77 8.88 7.02
N LYS A 89 1.85 10.21 7.22
CA LYS A 89 0.68 11.00 7.67
C LYS A 89 -0.41 11.07 6.60
N PHE A 90 -0.03 11.21 5.33
CA PHE A 90 -0.94 11.29 4.19
C PHE A 90 -1.69 9.96 3.98
N THR A 91 -0.97 8.84 3.93
CA THR A 91 -1.60 7.52 3.80
C THR A 91 -2.48 7.20 5.00
N ARG A 92 -2.04 7.53 6.23
CA ARG A 92 -2.87 7.38 7.43
C ARG A 92 -4.15 8.22 7.35
N PHE A 93 -4.08 9.44 6.86
CA PHE A 93 -5.27 10.29 6.66
C PHE A 93 -6.27 9.68 5.69
N MET A 94 -5.80 9.12 4.57
CA MET A 94 -6.67 8.44 3.61
C MET A 94 -7.28 7.17 4.19
N MET A 95 -6.50 6.36 4.90
CA MET A 95 -6.98 5.11 5.51
C MET A 95 -8.05 5.35 6.59
N MET A 96 -8.00 6.48 7.30
CA MET A 96 -9.07 6.89 8.23
C MET A 96 -10.42 7.14 7.52
N ARG A 97 -10.42 7.34 6.20
CA ARG A 97 -11.60 7.59 5.36
C ARG A 97 -11.98 6.40 4.48
N ALA A 98 -11.43 5.21 4.76
CA ALA A 98 -11.71 4.00 4.00
C ALA A 98 -13.21 3.62 3.93
N ASP A 99 -14.04 4.10 4.87
CA ASP A 99 -15.50 3.94 4.80
C ASP A 99 -16.12 4.65 3.59
N ASN A 100 -15.65 5.85 3.27
CA ASN A 100 -16.08 6.60 2.08
C ASN A 100 -15.31 6.18 0.82
N PHE A 101 -14.10 5.66 1.02
CA PHE A 101 -13.22 5.25 -0.05
C PHE A 101 -13.14 3.71 -0.10
N VAL A 102 -14.21 3.12 -0.60
CA VAL A 102 -14.58 1.69 -0.42
C VAL A 102 -13.53 0.67 -0.88
N ILE A 103 -12.63 1.05 -1.78
CA ILE A 103 -11.55 0.18 -2.27
C ILE A 103 -10.27 0.25 -1.41
N LEU A 104 -10.20 1.15 -0.44
CA LEU A 104 -9.02 1.36 0.40
C LEU A 104 -9.03 0.44 1.62
N ARG A 105 -7.89 -0.19 1.95
CA ARG A 105 -7.75 -0.95 3.19
C ARG A 105 -7.51 0.01 4.36
N ARG A 106 -8.11 -0.28 5.52
CA ARG A 106 -7.89 0.49 6.76
C ARG A 106 -6.45 0.42 7.29
N LYS A 107 -5.69 -0.58 6.88
CA LYS A 107 -4.28 -0.79 7.22
C LYS A 107 -3.54 -1.30 5.99
N PRO A 108 -2.28 -0.91 5.79
CA PRO A 108 -1.46 -1.46 4.71
C PRO A 108 -1.08 -2.92 5.00
N VAL A 109 -0.63 -3.63 3.97
CA VAL A 109 -0.07 -4.98 4.12
C VAL A 109 1.32 -4.89 4.72
N LYS A 110 1.55 -5.72 5.73
CA LYS A 110 2.89 -6.01 6.24
C LYS A 110 3.37 -7.27 5.54
N LEU A 111 4.49 -7.18 4.84
CA LEU A 111 5.05 -8.34 4.16
C LEU A 111 5.51 -9.36 5.22
N SER A 112 4.84 -10.52 5.28
CA SER A 112 5.29 -11.67 6.07
C SER A 112 5.77 -12.75 5.11
N PHE A 113 7.04 -13.12 5.22
CA PHE A 113 7.58 -14.24 4.45
C PHE A 113 7.16 -15.54 5.12
N THR A 114 6.52 -16.43 4.38
CA THR A 114 6.28 -17.81 4.79
C THR A 114 7.08 -18.73 3.89
N THR A 115 8.07 -19.45 4.45
CA THR A 115 8.72 -20.59 3.76
C THR A 115 8.16 -21.87 4.35
N ASN A 116 7.80 -22.83 3.50
CA ASN A 116 7.34 -24.17 3.90
C ASN A 116 6.18 -24.17 4.92
N GLY A 117 5.24 -23.22 4.79
CA GLY A 117 4.07 -23.15 5.66
C GLY A 117 4.32 -22.62 7.08
N GLN A 118 5.53 -22.15 7.40
CA GLN A 118 5.83 -21.46 8.66
C GLN A 118 6.05 -19.96 8.42
N ASN A 119 5.43 -19.12 9.27
CA ASN A 119 5.65 -17.67 9.28
C ASN A 119 7.06 -17.39 9.80
N ILE A 120 7.92 -16.81 8.95
CA ILE A 120 9.30 -16.44 9.32
C ILE A 120 9.33 -15.08 10.04
N GLY A 121 8.28 -14.26 9.91
CA GLY A 121 8.12 -13.07 10.73
C GLY A 121 6.90 -12.23 10.35
N THR A 122 6.26 -11.65 11.37
CA THR A 122 5.23 -10.61 11.20
C THR A 122 5.68 -9.36 11.96
N LEU A 123 5.89 -8.23 11.28
CA LEU A 123 6.10 -6.96 11.98
C LEU A 123 4.77 -6.37 12.44
N THR A 124 4.28 -6.79 13.60
CA THR A 124 3.20 -6.05 14.27
C THR A 124 3.77 -4.85 15.03
N LEU A 125 3.77 -3.66 14.41
CA LEU A 125 3.73 -2.38 15.14
C LEU A 125 2.54 -2.39 16.11
N GLN A 126 2.81 -2.69 17.38
CA GLN A 126 1.86 -2.66 18.48
C GLN A 126 2.35 -1.57 19.44
N GLN A 127 1.63 -0.45 19.54
CA GLN A 127 1.92 0.56 20.56
C GLN A 127 1.53 -0.03 21.92
N THR A 128 2.51 -0.20 22.81
CA THR A 128 2.24 -0.36 24.24
C THR A 128 2.03 1.02 24.88
N PRO A 129 1.30 1.11 26.01
CA PRO A 129 0.87 2.38 26.59
C PRO A 129 2.00 3.25 27.18
N THR A 130 3.26 2.78 27.15
CA THR A 130 4.38 3.37 27.91
C THR A 130 5.52 3.91 27.05
N GLY A 131 5.37 3.98 25.72
CA GLY A 131 6.24 4.80 24.87
C GLY A 131 7.70 4.37 24.72
N SER A 132 8.08 3.13 25.08
CA SER A 132 9.42 2.58 24.81
C SER A 132 9.44 1.68 23.58
N PHE A 133 10.41 1.92 22.69
CA PHE A 133 10.71 1.06 21.55
C PHE A 133 11.60 -0.09 22.01
N THR A 134 11.12 -1.33 21.95
CA THR A 134 11.97 -2.52 22.09
C THR A 134 11.74 -3.48 20.93
N SER A 135 12.86 -3.88 20.32
CA SER A 135 12.98 -4.90 19.29
C SER A 135 12.50 -6.26 19.79
N ILE A 136 11.87 -7.04 18.93
CA ILE A 136 11.52 -8.44 19.23
C ILE A 136 12.57 -9.37 18.59
N ASN A 137 13.08 -10.25 19.44
CA ASN A 137 14.03 -11.32 19.15
C ASN A 137 13.68 -12.12 17.89
N GLY A 138 14.70 -12.39 17.06
CA GLY A 138 14.72 -13.62 16.29
C GLY A 138 15.19 -13.59 14.84
N PHE A 139 15.76 -12.51 14.29
CA PHE A 139 16.53 -12.60 13.04
C PHE A 139 17.78 -11.74 13.13
N ARG A 140 18.92 -12.36 12.78
CA ARG A 140 20.26 -11.76 12.76
C ARG A 140 20.21 -10.41 12.05
N GLU A 141 20.82 -9.41 12.67
CA GLU A 141 21.27 -8.18 12.02
C GLU A 141 22.09 -8.56 10.78
N GLY A 142 21.50 -8.40 9.60
CA GLY A 142 22.07 -8.89 8.35
C GLY A 142 21.12 -8.75 7.16
N ASN A 143 20.82 -7.50 6.76
CA ASN A 143 20.45 -7.08 5.40
C ASN A 143 19.47 -7.96 4.59
N SER A 144 18.31 -8.34 5.13
CA SER A 144 17.14 -8.58 4.27
C SER A 144 16.24 -7.34 4.29
N PRO A 145 15.97 -6.67 3.16
CA PRO A 145 15.18 -5.45 3.19
C PRO A 145 13.78 -5.78 3.70
N GLN A 146 13.41 -5.17 4.82
CA GLN A 146 12.07 -5.27 5.36
C GLN A 146 11.17 -4.36 4.53
N PHE A 147 10.57 -4.94 3.50
CA PHE A 147 9.79 -4.23 2.52
C PHE A 147 8.39 -3.87 3.07
N GLU A 148 8.29 -2.73 3.76
CA GLU A 148 7.01 -2.15 4.19
C GLU A 148 6.29 -1.48 3.01
N TYR A 149 4.96 -1.65 2.91
CA TYR A 149 4.10 -0.94 1.97
C TYR A 149 3.36 0.16 2.72
N ASP A 150 3.21 1.32 2.09
CA ASP A 150 2.64 2.50 2.74
C ASP A 150 1.11 2.51 2.70
N ILE A 151 0.54 1.93 1.64
CA ILE A 151 -0.90 1.91 1.39
C ILE A 151 -1.31 0.65 0.63
N SER A 152 -2.52 0.16 0.89
CA SER A 152 -3.06 -1.00 0.20
C SER A 152 -4.52 -0.79 -0.19
N PHE A 153 -4.86 -1.25 -1.39
CA PHE A 153 -6.23 -1.32 -1.92
C PHE A 153 -6.72 -2.77 -1.92
N LEU A 154 -8.03 -2.94 -1.74
CA LEU A 154 -8.74 -4.21 -1.85
C LEU A 154 -9.90 -4.04 -2.82
N ILE A 155 -9.79 -4.67 -3.99
CA ILE A 155 -10.84 -4.69 -5.01
C ILE A 155 -11.52 -6.06 -4.94
N THR A 156 -12.84 -6.09 -4.90
CA THR A 156 -13.65 -7.32 -4.85
C THR A 156 -14.54 -7.40 -6.10
N ASN A 157 -15.17 -8.54 -6.35
CA ASN A 157 -16.15 -8.69 -7.43
C ASN A 157 -17.29 -7.66 -7.30
N PHE A 158 -17.74 -7.34 -6.08
CA PHE A 158 -18.80 -6.34 -5.85
C PHE A 158 -18.40 -4.94 -6.34
N HIS A 159 -17.11 -4.58 -6.23
CA HIS A 159 -16.60 -3.33 -6.79
C HIS A 159 -16.65 -3.34 -8.31
N THR A 160 -16.33 -4.47 -8.96
CA THR A 160 -16.38 -4.58 -10.42
C THR A 160 -17.79 -4.72 -11.00
N GLU A 161 -18.78 -5.09 -10.17
CA GLU A 161 -20.19 -5.11 -10.53
C GLU A 161 -20.82 -3.70 -10.51
N SER A 162 -20.38 -2.85 -9.59
CA SER A 162 -20.90 -1.48 -9.40
C SER A 162 -20.10 -0.39 -10.12
N MET A 163 -18.81 -0.63 -10.35
CA MET A 163 -17.89 0.33 -10.98
C MET A 163 -17.21 -0.29 -12.19
N TYR A 164 -16.98 0.52 -13.22
CA TYR A 164 -16.25 0.06 -14.39
C TYR A 164 -14.80 -0.30 -14.04
N ARG A 165 -14.42 -1.55 -14.34
CA ARG A 165 -13.06 -2.06 -14.13
C ARG A 165 -11.97 -1.12 -14.64
N TYR A 166 -12.11 -0.61 -15.87
CA TYR A 166 -11.09 0.27 -16.46
C TYR A 166 -10.94 1.59 -15.69
N LYS A 167 -12.04 2.11 -15.11
CA LYS A 167 -12.00 3.31 -14.25
C LYS A 167 -11.32 3.04 -12.92
N LEU A 168 -11.48 1.85 -12.33
CA LEU A 168 -10.73 1.45 -11.14
C LEU A 168 -9.22 1.40 -11.43
N ILE A 169 -8.83 0.83 -12.57
CA ILE A 169 -7.43 0.77 -12.99
C ILE A 169 -6.89 2.18 -13.22
N ASP A 170 -7.61 3.03 -13.96
CA ASP A 170 -7.22 4.42 -14.20
C ASP A 170 -7.06 5.19 -12.88
N PHE A 171 -7.97 4.99 -11.94
CA PHE A 171 -7.89 5.58 -10.62
C PHE A 171 -6.61 5.16 -9.87
N ILE A 172 -6.26 3.86 -9.85
CA ILE A 172 -5.04 3.38 -9.16
C ILE A 172 -3.78 3.95 -9.82
N ILE A 173 -3.73 3.99 -11.15
CA ILE A 173 -2.58 4.56 -11.88
C ILE A 173 -2.48 6.06 -11.62
N HIS A 174 -3.59 6.79 -11.68
CA HIS A 174 -3.62 8.21 -11.38
C HIS A 174 -3.19 8.50 -9.94
N PHE A 175 -3.65 7.70 -8.97
CA PHE A 175 -3.21 7.80 -7.59
C PHE A 175 -1.69 7.64 -7.45
N MET A 176 -1.09 6.66 -8.14
CA MET A 176 0.37 6.46 -8.17
C MET A 176 1.12 7.62 -8.83
N GLU A 177 0.52 8.31 -9.80
CA GLU A 177 1.13 9.46 -10.47
C GLU A 177 1.08 10.75 -9.62
N GLU A 178 -0.02 10.95 -8.91
CA GLU A 178 -0.26 12.19 -8.15
C GLU A 178 0.34 12.15 -6.74
N ILE A 179 0.49 10.98 -6.11
CA ILE A 179 0.98 10.90 -4.73
C ILE A 179 2.37 11.52 -4.54
N ASP A 180 3.28 11.32 -5.51
CA ASP A 180 4.61 11.90 -5.48
C ASP A 180 4.56 13.43 -5.58
N LYS A 181 3.63 13.96 -6.39
CA LYS A 181 3.45 15.41 -6.55
C LYS A 181 2.89 16.02 -5.27
N GLU A 182 1.85 15.40 -4.71
CA GLU A 182 1.20 15.86 -3.48
C GLU A 182 2.19 15.88 -2.30
N ILE A 183 3.02 14.85 -2.14
CA ILE A 183 4.05 14.81 -1.10
C ILE A 183 5.08 15.93 -1.30
N ASN A 184 5.51 16.15 -2.54
CA ASN A 184 6.44 17.23 -2.86
C ASN A 184 5.84 18.61 -2.60
N GLU A 185 4.56 18.83 -2.94
CA GLU A 185 3.84 20.07 -2.66
C GLU A 185 3.70 20.31 -1.14
N MET A 186 3.35 19.28 -0.36
CA MET A 186 3.32 19.36 1.11
C MET A 186 4.69 19.74 1.69
N LYS A 187 5.77 19.13 1.18
CA LYS A 187 7.15 19.44 1.60
C LYS A 187 7.51 20.90 1.32
N LEU A 188 7.22 21.39 0.12
CA LEU A 188 7.46 22.79 -0.24
C LEU A 188 6.64 23.74 0.64
N ALA A 189 5.37 23.42 0.91
CA ALA A 189 4.50 24.24 1.74
C ALA A 189 4.96 24.33 3.19
N ILE A 190 5.54 23.25 3.74
CA ILE A 190 6.11 23.24 5.09
C ILE A 190 7.37 24.10 5.15
N ASN A 191 8.28 23.93 4.19
CA ASN A 191 9.53 24.70 4.14
C ASN A 191 9.27 26.20 3.97
N ALA A 192 8.32 26.58 3.12
CA ALA A 192 7.92 27.97 2.94
C ALA A 192 7.35 28.56 4.23
N ARG A 193 6.47 27.83 4.93
CA ARG A 193 5.90 28.28 6.20
C ARG A 193 6.95 28.41 7.30
N ALA A 194 7.85 27.44 7.42
CA ALA A 194 8.94 27.47 8.39
C ALA A 194 9.84 28.71 8.20
N ARG A 195 10.13 29.07 6.95
CA ARG A 195 10.88 30.29 6.63
C ARG A 195 10.17 31.55 7.10
N ILE A 196 8.88 31.70 6.75
CA ILE A 196 8.07 32.86 7.17
C ILE A 196 8.02 32.97 8.69
N THR A 197 7.83 31.85 9.40
CA THR A 197 7.83 31.83 10.87
C THR A 197 9.16 32.27 11.46
N ALA A 198 10.28 31.82 10.89
CA ALA A 198 11.62 32.21 11.34
C ALA A 198 11.89 33.71 11.09
N GLU A 199 11.56 34.22 9.90
CA GLU A 199 11.69 35.64 9.56
C GLU A 199 10.88 36.52 10.51
N GLU A 200 9.63 36.15 10.77
CA GLU A 200 8.74 36.92 11.65
C GLU A 200 9.18 36.89 13.11
N PHE A 201 9.76 35.77 13.57
CA PHE A 201 10.33 35.67 14.91
C PHE A 201 11.57 36.56 15.05
N LEU A 202 12.45 36.59 14.04
CA LEU A 202 13.70 37.36 14.08
C LEU A 202 13.48 38.88 13.97
N LYS A 203 12.41 39.36 13.34
CA LYS A 203 12.06 40.80 13.31
C LYS A 203 11.84 41.43 14.70
N LYS A 204 11.65 40.61 15.74
CA LYS A 204 11.40 41.07 17.11
C LYS A 204 12.67 41.28 17.93
N PHE A 205 13.83 40.95 17.38
CA PHE A 205 15.16 41.19 17.96
C PHE A 205 15.90 42.25 17.13
#